data_AF-A0A5V7UNT0-F1
#
_entry.id   AF-A0A5V7UNT0-F1
#
_cell.length_a   1.000
_cell.length_b   1.000
_cell.length_c   1.000
_cell.angle_alpha   90.00
_cell.angle_beta   90.00
_cell.angle_gamma   90.00
#
_symmetry.space_group_name_H-M   'P 1'
#
loop_
_entity.id
_entity.type
_entity.pdbx_description
1 polymer ?
#
loop_
_entity_poly.entity_id
_entity_poly.type
_entity_poly.pdbx_seq_one_letter_code
_entity_poly.pdbx_strand_id
1 'polypeptide(L)'
;MAKYSEELKGVARALYLKRYTPQEIAGELNLPNRRIVYYWAEKYCWAELLSHESTEDALNRRIQSLTLREGKSELELRELDSLVSHLVKLRAQHNKHQEKLAEIKLSESDALASRQSCGDEKPRKRGKYKKNDISHLTQEDFDRFALEHLFGYQKHLRDNLHQQIRNILKSRQIGATWYFSIEAFENAVMTGDPQIFLSASKAQAEVFRSYIVNIAEQYFGVELTGNPIRLSNGAELRF
;
A
#
# COMPACT_ATOMS: atom_id res chain seq x y z
N MET A 1 -41.48 -13.84 16.49
CA MET A 1 -40.99 -15.22 16.36
C MET A 1 -39.75 -15.22 15.48
N ALA A 2 -38.65 -15.85 15.89
CA ALA A 2 -37.43 -15.87 15.08
C ALA A 2 -37.71 -16.66 13.78
N LYS A 3 -37.50 -16.01 12.63
CA LYS A 3 -37.79 -16.54 11.28
C LYS A 3 -36.95 -17.79 10.91
N TYR A 4 -35.94 -18.14 11.72
CA TYR A 4 -35.01 -19.25 11.50
C TYR A 4 -34.70 -19.94 12.83
N SER A 5 -34.59 -21.27 12.81
CA SER A 5 -34.28 -22.09 14.00
C SER A 5 -32.85 -21.82 14.50
N GLU A 6 -32.63 -21.99 15.82
CA GLU A 6 -31.30 -21.85 16.41
C GLU A 6 -30.32 -22.92 15.90
N GLU A 7 -30.80 -24.12 15.57
CA GLU A 7 -30.00 -25.19 14.95
C GLU A 7 -29.40 -24.74 13.61
N LEU A 8 -30.22 -24.13 12.75
CA LEU A 8 -29.76 -23.67 11.43
C LEU A 8 -28.71 -22.55 11.57
N LYS A 9 -28.89 -21.64 12.53
CA LYS A 9 -27.87 -20.62 12.85
C LYS A 9 -26.59 -21.25 13.39
N GLY A 10 -26.70 -22.33 14.18
CA GLY A 10 -25.57 -23.08 14.70
C GLY A 10 -24.72 -23.70 13.58
N VAL A 11 -25.37 -24.31 12.58
CA VAL A 11 -24.68 -24.86 11.40
C VAL A 11 -24.03 -23.74 10.58
N ALA A 12 -24.75 -22.64 10.34
CA ALA A 12 -24.19 -21.47 9.64
C ALA A 12 -22.95 -20.90 10.35
N ARG A 13 -22.98 -20.82 11.68
CA ARG A 13 -21.83 -20.40 12.50
C ARG A 13 -20.65 -21.35 12.33
N ALA A 14 -20.88 -22.67 12.36
CA ALA A 14 -19.83 -23.66 12.21
C ALA A 14 -19.15 -23.56 10.83
N LEU A 15 -19.92 -23.36 9.75
CA LEU A 15 -19.38 -23.15 8.41
C LEU A 15 -18.60 -21.82 8.32
N TYR A 16 -19.12 -20.76 8.91
CA TYR A 16 -18.44 -19.46 8.95
C TYR A 16 -17.09 -19.54 9.67
N LEU A 17 -17.02 -20.25 10.80
CA LEU A 17 -15.77 -20.48 11.54
C LEU A 17 -14.77 -21.37 10.78
N LYS A 18 -15.24 -22.18 9.83
CA LYS A 18 -14.41 -22.92 8.86
C LYS A 18 -13.97 -22.08 7.65
N ARG A 19 -14.19 -20.75 7.68
CA ARG A 19 -13.83 -19.78 6.63
C ARG A 19 -14.66 -19.88 5.34
N TYR A 20 -15.85 -20.49 5.38
CA TYR A 20 -16.78 -20.43 4.26
C TYR A 20 -17.32 -19.00 4.10
N THR A 21 -17.45 -18.52 2.87
CA THR A 21 -18.01 -17.20 2.60
C THR A 21 -19.51 -17.17 2.90
N PRO A 22 -20.09 -16.01 3.25
CA PRO A 22 -21.53 -15.86 3.44
C PRO A 22 -22.38 -16.27 2.22
N GLN A 23 -21.78 -16.29 1.03
CA GLN A 23 -22.42 -16.75 -0.20
C GLN A 23 -22.43 -18.28 -0.31
N GLU A 24 -21.32 -18.95 0.00
CA GLU A 24 -21.25 -20.42 0.05
C GLU A 24 -22.18 -20.98 1.12
N ILE A 25 -22.18 -20.39 2.32
CA ILE A 25 -23.07 -20.78 3.42
C ILE A 25 -24.55 -20.63 3.01
N ALA A 26 -24.88 -19.54 2.29
CA ALA A 26 -26.24 -19.35 1.82
C ALA A 26 -26.67 -20.38 0.78
N GLY A 27 -25.75 -20.80 -0.10
CA GLY A 27 -26.00 -21.88 -1.06
C GLY A 27 -26.16 -23.24 -0.36
N GLU A 28 -25.25 -23.57 0.55
CA GLU A 28 -25.23 -24.86 1.24
C GLU A 28 -26.45 -25.06 2.18
N LEU A 29 -26.92 -23.97 2.79
CA LEU A 29 -28.10 -23.98 3.67
C LEU A 29 -29.41 -23.61 2.96
N ASN A 30 -29.41 -23.49 1.62
CA ASN A 30 -30.56 -23.08 0.82
C ASN A 30 -31.26 -21.81 1.34
N LEU A 31 -30.47 -20.84 1.80
CA LEU A 31 -30.98 -19.57 2.29
C LEU A 31 -31.37 -18.66 1.12
N PRO A 32 -32.52 -17.97 1.20
CA PRO A 32 -33.02 -17.15 0.09
C PRO A 32 -32.12 -15.93 -0.20
N ASN A 33 -31.28 -15.52 0.75
CA ASN A 33 -30.36 -14.39 0.56
C ASN A 33 -29.13 -14.49 1.47
N ARG A 34 -27.93 -14.30 0.92
CA ARG A 34 -26.66 -14.20 1.66
C ARG A 34 -26.65 -13.11 2.75
N ARG A 35 -27.49 -12.07 2.62
CA ARG A 35 -27.67 -11.01 3.64
C ARG A 35 -28.09 -11.57 5.01
N ILE A 36 -28.74 -12.72 5.05
CA ILE A 36 -29.14 -13.39 6.29
C ILE A 36 -27.90 -13.83 7.07
N VAL A 37 -26.90 -14.38 6.38
CA VAL A 37 -25.63 -14.82 6.98
C VAL A 37 -24.81 -13.62 7.43
N TYR A 38 -24.79 -12.52 6.65
CA TYR A 38 -24.16 -11.25 7.08
C TYR A 38 -24.79 -10.71 8.37
N TYR A 39 -26.12 -10.67 8.44
CA TYR A 39 -26.84 -10.24 9.63
C TYR A 39 -26.52 -11.09 10.86
N TRP A 40 -26.40 -12.42 10.71
CA TRP A 40 -26.00 -13.29 11.82
C TRP A 40 -24.54 -13.10 12.23
N ALA A 41 -23.63 -13.00 11.26
CA ALA A 41 -22.22 -12.79 11.53
C ALA A 41 -21.97 -11.47 12.29
N GLU A 42 -22.70 -10.41 11.93
CA GLU A 42 -22.66 -9.11 12.61
C GLU A 42 -23.32 -9.18 13.99
N LYS A 43 -24.56 -9.70 14.08
CA LYS A 43 -25.32 -9.75 15.34
C LYS A 43 -24.63 -10.57 16.43
N TYR A 44 -23.95 -11.64 16.06
CA TYR A 44 -23.30 -12.56 16.99
C TYR A 44 -21.77 -12.44 16.97
N CYS A 45 -21.24 -11.37 16.37
CA CYS A 45 -19.80 -11.08 16.28
C CYS A 45 -18.96 -12.30 15.83
N TRP A 46 -19.42 -13.06 14.83
CA TRP A 46 -18.71 -14.26 14.39
C TRP A 46 -17.31 -13.96 13.86
N ALA A 47 -17.07 -12.73 13.40
CA ALA A 47 -15.76 -12.27 12.99
C ALA A 47 -14.73 -12.31 14.14
N GLU A 48 -15.14 -12.01 15.38
CA GLU A 48 -14.27 -12.03 16.57
C GLU A 48 -14.02 -13.44 17.08
N LEU A 49 -14.92 -14.37 16.76
CA LEU A 49 -14.78 -15.80 17.09
C LEU A 49 -13.84 -16.53 16.12
N LEU A 50 -13.47 -15.91 15.00
CA LEU A 50 -12.47 -16.46 14.10
C LEU A 50 -11.11 -16.37 14.79
N SER A 51 -10.56 -17.51 15.19
CA SER A 51 -9.15 -17.61 15.58
C SER A 51 -8.29 -16.90 14.52
N HIS A 52 -7.55 -15.87 14.92
CA HIS A 52 -6.51 -15.23 14.11
C HIS A 52 -5.33 -16.18 13.99
N GLU A 53 -5.56 -17.34 13.40
CA GLU A 53 -4.48 -18.24 13.10
C GLU A 53 -3.71 -17.72 11.90
N SER A 54 -2.44 -17.41 12.11
CA SER A 54 -1.54 -17.04 11.02
C SER A 54 -1.43 -18.21 10.04
N THR A 55 -1.18 -17.90 8.77
CA THR A 55 -0.77 -18.92 7.80
C THR A 55 0.44 -19.71 8.29
N GLU A 56 1.33 -19.07 9.06
CA GLU A 56 2.48 -19.73 9.67
C GLU A 56 2.07 -20.74 10.75
N ASP A 57 1.14 -20.36 11.62
CA ASP A 57 0.61 -21.23 12.68
C ASP A 57 -0.12 -22.43 12.09
N ALA A 58 -0.86 -22.22 10.99
CA ALA A 58 -1.53 -23.29 10.29
C ALA A 58 -0.58 -24.31 9.68
N LEU A 59 0.53 -23.84 9.08
CA LEU A 59 1.59 -24.71 8.58
C LEU A 59 2.29 -25.45 9.72
N ASN A 60 2.66 -24.75 10.79
CA ASN A 60 3.33 -25.36 11.96
C ASN A 60 2.49 -26.47 12.59
N ARG A 61 1.19 -26.24 12.78
CA ARG A 61 0.27 -27.24 13.34
C ARG A 61 0.14 -28.46 12.42
N ARG A 62 0.07 -28.27 11.10
CA ARG A 62 0.03 -29.38 10.14
C ARG A 62 1.33 -30.18 10.15
N ILE A 63 2.48 -29.50 10.18
CA ILE A 63 3.80 -30.14 10.30
C ILE A 63 3.86 -30.96 11.59
N GLN A 64 3.51 -30.39 12.73
CA GLN A 64 3.53 -31.08 14.02
C GLN A 64 2.61 -32.32 14.02
N SER A 65 1.43 -32.20 13.44
CA SER A 65 0.50 -33.32 13.29
C SER A 65 1.08 -34.44 12.42
N LEU A 66 1.77 -34.12 11.32
CA LEU A 66 2.39 -35.12 10.45
C LEU A 66 3.63 -35.73 11.10
N THR A 67 4.46 -34.94 11.80
CA THR A 67 5.67 -35.42 12.48
C THR A 67 5.36 -36.53 13.49
N LEU A 68 4.28 -36.37 14.27
CA LEU A 68 3.87 -37.30 15.32
C LEU A 68 3.26 -38.63 14.81
N ARG A 69 2.96 -38.78 13.51
CA ARG A 69 2.43 -40.05 12.96
C ARG A 69 3.53 -41.10 12.79
N GLU A 70 3.26 -42.33 13.22
CA GLU A 70 4.10 -43.50 12.94
C GLU A 70 3.66 -44.16 11.62
N GLY A 71 4.60 -44.77 10.87
CA GLY A 71 4.28 -45.45 9.60
C GLY A 71 3.88 -44.52 8.45
N LYS A 72 4.62 -43.42 8.25
CA LYS A 72 4.30 -42.37 7.26
C LYS A 72 4.32 -42.91 5.82
N SER A 73 3.30 -42.57 5.04
CA SER A 73 3.24 -42.84 3.60
C SER A 73 4.21 -41.92 2.82
N GLU A 74 4.67 -42.34 1.64
CA GLU A 74 5.46 -41.47 0.75
C GLU A 74 4.76 -40.14 0.43
N LEU A 75 3.42 -40.15 0.34
CA LEU A 75 2.65 -38.92 0.10
C LEU A 75 2.72 -37.97 1.30
N GLU A 76 2.72 -38.51 2.51
CA GLU A 76 2.84 -37.71 3.74
C GLU A 76 4.25 -37.17 3.94
N LEU A 77 5.28 -37.93 3.53
CA LEU A 77 6.66 -37.45 3.52
C LEU A 77 6.86 -36.29 2.54
N ARG A 78 6.30 -36.39 1.32
CA ARG A 78 6.33 -35.30 0.33
C ARG A 78 5.55 -34.07 0.80
N GLU A 79 4.41 -34.29 1.44
CA GLU A 79 3.64 -33.20 2.05
C GLU A 79 4.46 -32.50 3.14
N LEU A 80 5.09 -33.26 4.04
CA LEU A 80 5.95 -32.73 5.09
C LEU A 80 7.09 -31.86 4.51
N ASP A 81 7.80 -32.36 3.50
CA ASP A 81 8.89 -31.63 2.85
C ASP A 81 8.41 -30.33 2.19
N SER A 82 7.27 -30.37 1.51
CA SER A 82 6.67 -29.18 0.89
C SER A 82 6.26 -28.14 1.95
N LEU A 83 5.62 -28.58 3.04
CA LEU A 83 5.21 -27.70 4.13
C LEU A 83 6.41 -27.05 4.83
N VAL A 84 7.46 -27.81 5.11
CA VAL A 84 8.70 -27.30 5.71
C VAL A 84 9.39 -26.31 4.76
N SER A 85 9.46 -26.62 3.45
CA SER A 85 10.02 -25.70 2.45
C SER A 85 9.27 -24.37 2.39
N HIS A 86 7.93 -24.42 2.40
CA HIS A 86 7.10 -23.21 2.39
C HIS A 86 7.23 -22.40 3.68
N LEU A 87 7.30 -23.06 4.84
CA LEU A 87 7.51 -22.40 6.13
C LEU A 87 8.86 -21.66 6.17
N VAL A 88 9.94 -22.29 5.71
CA VAL A 88 11.27 -21.66 5.66
C VAL A 88 11.27 -20.45 4.73
N LYS A 89 10.62 -20.53 3.57
CA LYS A 89 10.47 -19.40 2.64
C LYS A 89 9.70 -18.25 3.28
N LEU A 90 8.57 -18.54 3.94
CA LEU A 90 7.77 -17.52 4.62
C LEU A 90 8.57 -16.83 5.74
N ARG A 91 9.27 -17.60 6.58
CA ARG A 91 10.15 -17.05 7.63
C ARG A 91 11.28 -16.20 7.07
N ALA A 92 11.92 -16.63 5.99
CA ALA A 92 12.98 -15.85 5.35
C ALA A 92 12.47 -14.51 4.80
N GLN A 93 11.26 -14.49 4.22
CA GLN A 93 10.63 -13.24 3.78
C GLN A 93 10.25 -12.34 4.97
N HIS A 94 9.72 -12.93 6.05
CA HIS A 94 9.36 -12.20 7.25
C HIS A 94 10.59 -11.58 7.92
N ASN A 95 11.67 -12.34 8.08
CA ASN A 95 12.93 -11.85 8.66
C ASN A 95 13.55 -10.75 7.81
N LYS A 96 13.61 -10.89 6.48
CA LYS A 96 14.08 -9.83 5.59
C LYS A 96 13.24 -8.56 5.71
N HIS A 97 11.94 -8.70 5.92
CA HIS A 97 11.06 -7.55 6.14
C HIS A 97 11.31 -6.89 7.49
N GLN A 98 11.47 -7.69 8.56
CA GLN A 98 11.81 -7.20 9.89
C GLN A 98 13.18 -6.53 9.95
N GLU A 99 14.21 -7.10 9.31
CA GLU A 99 15.55 -6.53 9.18
C GLU A 99 15.49 -5.15 8.52
N LYS A 100 14.77 -5.01 7.40
CA LYS A 100 14.55 -3.71 6.75
C LYS A 100 13.84 -2.71 7.66
N LEU A 101 12.85 -3.14 8.43
CA LEU A 101 12.14 -2.28 9.39
C LEU A 101 13.06 -1.87 10.57
N ALA A 102 13.93 -2.78 11.01
CA ALA A 102 14.91 -2.51 12.07
C ALA A 102 16.01 -1.56 11.59
N GLU A 103 16.51 -1.71 10.36
CA GLU A 103 17.45 -0.78 9.73
C GLU A 103 16.87 0.64 9.63
N ILE A 104 15.59 0.75 9.27
CA ILE A 104 14.89 2.04 9.25
C ILE A 104 14.84 2.65 10.66
N LYS A 105 14.45 1.87 11.67
CA LYS A 105 14.38 2.35 13.07
C LYS A 105 15.75 2.71 13.65
N LEU A 106 16.79 1.92 13.35
CA LEU A 106 18.17 2.19 13.77
C LEU A 106 18.70 3.48 13.15
N SER A 107 18.37 3.74 11.88
CA SER A 107 18.71 5.00 11.20
C SER A 107 18.02 6.23 11.82
N GLU A 108 16.82 6.05 12.40
CA GLU A 108 16.11 7.08 13.14
C GLU A 108 16.68 7.28 14.55
N SER A 109 17.11 6.21 15.23
CA SER A 109 17.73 6.31 16.57
C SER A 109 19.16 6.86 16.54
N ASP A 110 19.97 6.55 15.52
CA ASP A 110 21.31 7.14 15.34
C ASP A 110 21.25 8.64 15.09
N ALA A 111 20.16 9.13 14.48
CA ALA A 111 19.89 10.56 14.31
C ALA A 111 19.55 11.26 15.64
N LEU A 112 19.04 10.53 16.64
CA LEU A 112 18.72 11.02 17.98
C LEU A 112 19.94 10.94 18.93
N ALA A 113 20.74 9.87 18.85
CA ALA A 113 21.96 9.71 19.65
C ALA A 113 23.09 10.69 19.25
N SER A 114 23.22 11.00 17.96
CA SER A 114 24.17 12.03 17.46
C SER A 114 23.79 13.48 17.83
N ARG A 115 22.66 13.72 18.52
CA ARG A 115 22.26 15.05 19.01
C ARG A 115 22.61 15.30 20.48
N GLN A 116 23.05 14.30 21.24
CA GLN A 116 23.34 14.43 22.68
C GLN A 116 24.82 14.40 23.07
N SER A 117 25.73 14.10 22.14
CA SER A 117 27.17 14.16 22.40
C SER A 117 27.84 15.13 21.43
N CYS A 118 28.69 16.00 21.97
CA CYS A 118 29.55 16.98 21.29
C CYS A 118 28.90 18.34 21.02
N GLY A 119 28.84 19.15 22.09
CA GLY A 119 29.24 20.54 21.94
C GLY A 119 30.75 20.58 21.74
N ASP A 120 31.19 20.92 20.53
CA ASP A 120 32.39 21.74 20.33
C ASP A 120 32.43 22.21 18.87
N GLU A 121 32.86 23.45 18.68
CA GLU A 121 32.90 24.14 17.40
C GLU A 121 33.90 23.47 16.44
N LYS A 122 33.44 23.14 15.21
CA LYS A 122 34.22 23.17 13.95
C LYS A 122 33.44 22.61 12.73
N PRO A 123 33.96 22.88 11.52
CA PRO A 123 33.50 23.90 10.57
C PRO A 123 32.24 23.46 9.80
N ARG A 124 31.57 24.41 9.12
CA ARG A 124 30.38 24.18 8.27
C ARG A 124 30.58 22.99 7.31
N LYS A 125 30.14 21.80 7.70
CA LYS A 125 29.97 20.66 6.79
C LYS A 125 28.83 21.04 5.85
N ARG A 126 29.18 21.13 4.56
CA ARG A 126 28.24 21.21 3.43
C ARG A 126 27.04 20.29 3.71
N GLY A 127 25.85 20.87 3.68
CA GLY A 127 24.62 20.28 4.22
C GLY A 127 24.43 18.84 3.75
N LYS A 128 23.96 17.98 4.67
CA LYS A 128 23.32 16.72 4.30
C LYS A 128 22.32 17.06 3.18
N TYR A 129 22.57 16.59 1.96
CA TYR A 129 21.60 16.67 0.87
C TYR A 129 20.29 16.12 1.43
N LYS A 130 19.27 16.97 1.58
CA LYS A 130 17.92 16.49 1.82
C LYS A 130 17.57 15.67 0.59
N LYS A 131 17.26 14.38 0.75
CA LYS A 131 16.81 13.55 -0.38
C LYS A 131 15.57 14.21 -0.98
N ASN A 132 15.47 14.22 -2.31
CA ASN A 132 14.37 14.83 -3.05
C ASN A 132 14.17 16.31 -2.65
N ASP A 133 15.25 17.10 -2.65
CA ASP A 133 15.18 18.50 -2.26
C ASP A 133 14.50 19.35 -3.35
N ILE A 134 13.39 19.96 -2.96
CA ILE A 134 12.58 20.86 -3.78
C ILE A 134 12.63 22.31 -3.27
N SER A 135 13.51 22.62 -2.31
CA SER A 135 13.53 23.93 -1.63
C SER A 135 13.82 25.11 -2.56
N HIS A 136 14.45 24.87 -3.71
CA HIS A 136 14.73 25.90 -4.72
C HIS A 136 13.59 26.12 -5.72
N LEU A 137 12.56 25.27 -5.72
CA LEU A 137 11.45 25.38 -6.67
C LEU A 137 10.45 26.43 -6.19
N THR A 138 10.14 27.38 -7.07
CA THR A 138 9.20 28.47 -6.82
C THR A 138 7.99 28.39 -7.74
N GLN A 139 6.90 29.08 -7.38
CA GLN A 139 5.70 29.14 -8.23
C GLN A 139 6.02 29.69 -9.62
N GLU A 140 6.94 30.64 -9.71
CA GLU A 140 7.40 31.24 -10.97
C GLU A 140 8.05 30.22 -11.91
N ASP A 141 8.76 29.22 -11.36
CA ASP A 141 9.36 28.15 -12.17
C ASP A 141 8.28 27.30 -12.84
N PHE A 142 7.20 26.98 -12.12
CA PHE A 142 6.07 26.22 -12.67
C PHE A 142 5.22 27.04 -13.64
N ASP A 143 5.09 28.35 -13.41
CA ASP A 143 4.39 29.26 -14.32
C ASP A 143 5.17 29.42 -15.63
N ARG A 144 6.50 29.58 -15.58
CA ARG A 144 7.36 29.59 -16.78
C ARG A 144 7.25 28.28 -17.53
N PHE A 145 7.37 27.15 -16.83
CA PHE A 145 7.19 25.82 -17.42
C PHE A 145 5.82 25.70 -18.12
N ALA A 146 4.75 26.18 -17.47
CA ALA A 146 3.41 26.10 -18.03
C ALA A 146 3.23 26.94 -19.30
N LEU A 147 3.82 28.13 -19.33
CA LEU A 147 3.76 29.00 -20.50
C LEU A 147 4.46 28.39 -21.71
N GLU A 148 5.62 27.77 -21.50
CA GLU A 148 6.48 27.18 -22.54
C GLU A 148 5.99 25.83 -23.05
N HIS A 149 5.53 24.94 -22.15
CA HIS A 149 5.31 23.52 -22.48
C HIS A 149 3.85 23.08 -22.54
N LEU A 150 2.90 23.81 -21.94
CA LEU A 150 1.51 23.39 -21.94
C LEU A 150 0.76 23.81 -23.21
N PHE A 151 0.00 22.87 -23.75
CA PHE A 151 -0.98 23.15 -24.81
C PHE A 151 -2.15 23.97 -24.25
N GLY A 152 -2.88 24.68 -25.13
CA GLY A 152 -4.00 25.54 -24.73
C GLY A 152 -5.07 24.83 -23.89
N TYR A 153 -5.41 23.58 -24.20
CA TYR A 153 -6.36 22.81 -23.39
C TYR A 153 -5.81 22.41 -22.02
N GLN A 154 -4.49 22.22 -21.88
CA GLN A 154 -3.85 21.93 -20.59
C GLN A 154 -3.77 23.19 -19.72
N LYS A 155 -3.53 24.35 -20.33
CA LYS A 155 -3.63 25.65 -19.65
C LYS A 155 -5.03 25.85 -19.08
N HIS A 156 -6.06 25.55 -19.87
CA HIS A 156 -7.45 25.59 -19.39
C HIS A 156 -7.70 24.65 -18.19
N LEU A 157 -7.11 23.45 -18.19
CA LEU A 157 -7.21 22.56 -17.03
C LEU A 157 -6.53 23.16 -15.78
N ARG A 158 -5.39 23.84 -15.96
CA ARG A 158 -4.60 24.47 -14.88
C ARG A 158 -5.35 25.65 -14.27
N ASP A 159 -5.99 26.47 -15.09
CA ASP A 159 -6.80 27.61 -14.63
C ASP A 159 -7.95 27.17 -13.70
N ASN A 160 -8.40 25.93 -13.84
CA ASN A 160 -9.47 25.33 -13.04
C ASN A 160 -8.97 24.59 -11.77
N LEU A 161 -7.69 24.70 -11.39
CA LEU A 161 -7.13 24.07 -10.19
C LEU A 161 -7.84 24.46 -8.88
N HIS A 162 -8.48 25.63 -8.85
CA HIS A 162 -9.24 26.12 -7.70
C HIS A 162 -10.48 25.28 -7.36
N GLN A 163 -10.92 24.40 -8.25
CA GLN A 163 -12.07 23.51 -8.03
C GLN A 163 -11.66 22.27 -7.21
N GLN A 164 -12.38 21.99 -6.12
CA GLN A 164 -12.09 20.83 -5.26
C GLN A 164 -12.25 19.48 -5.97
N ILE A 165 -13.26 19.36 -6.85
CA ILE A 165 -13.55 18.13 -7.60
C ILE A 165 -13.69 18.47 -9.08
N ARG A 166 -12.89 17.82 -9.92
CA ARG A 166 -12.96 17.96 -11.38
C ARG A 166 -13.23 16.60 -12.03
N ASN A 167 -14.39 16.47 -12.68
CA ASN A 167 -14.75 15.30 -13.46
C ASN A 167 -14.48 15.58 -14.94
N ILE A 168 -13.44 14.97 -15.50
CA ILE A 168 -12.94 15.32 -16.83
C ILE A 168 -13.19 14.16 -17.80
N LEU A 169 -14.04 14.40 -18.79
CA LEU A 169 -14.13 13.56 -19.98
C LEU A 169 -13.07 14.00 -20.98
N LYS A 170 -12.24 13.07 -21.42
CA LYS A 170 -11.13 13.37 -22.35
C LYS A 170 -11.11 12.42 -23.54
N SER A 171 -10.51 12.89 -24.63
CA SER A 171 -10.13 12.04 -25.76
C SER A 171 -8.89 11.19 -25.43
N ARG A 172 -8.56 10.27 -26.35
CA ARG A 172 -7.34 9.45 -26.27
C ARG A 172 -6.14 10.22 -26.83
N GLN A 173 -4.95 9.87 -26.37
CA GLN A 173 -3.66 10.36 -26.92
C GLN A 173 -3.45 11.88 -26.87
N ILE A 174 -4.10 12.58 -25.93
CA ILE A 174 -3.90 14.02 -25.68
C ILE A 174 -2.91 14.32 -24.56
N GLY A 175 -1.98 13.42 -24.25
CA GLY A 175 -0.98 13.69 -23.19
C GLY A 175 -1.55 13.97 -21.79
N ALA A 176 -2.79 13.54 -21.48
CA ALA A 176 -3.43 13.85 -20.20
C ALA A 176 -2.64 13.31 -18.99
N THR A 177 -2.10 12.09 -19.08
CA THR A 177 -1.27 11.50 -18.03
C THR A 177 -0.02 12.33 -17.74
N TRP A 178 0.62 12.84 -18.80
CA TRP A 178 1.79 13.71 -18.67
C TRP A 178 1.42 15.03 -17.95
N TYR A 179 0.30 15.63 -18.34
CA TYR A 179 -0.21 16.86 -17.72
C TYR A 179 -0.58 16.68 -16.24
N PHE A 180 -1.34 15.65 -15.88
CA PHE A 180 -1.71 15.42 -14.48
C PHE A 180 -0.51 15.02 -13.61
N SER A 181 0.57 14.50 -14.21
CA SER A 181 1.81 14.23 -13.49
C SER A 181 2.48 15.54 -13.03
N ILE A 182 2.57 16.55 -13.92
CA ILE A 182 3.13 17.85 -13.53
C ILE A 182 2.21 18.61 -12.58
N GLU A 183 0.90 18.58 -12.81
CA GLU A 183 -0.08 19.24 -11.93
C GLU A 183 0.00 18.70 -10.49
N ALA A 184 0.07 17.37 -10.34
CA ALA A 184 0.22 16.75 -9.02
C ALA A 184 1.59 17.04 -8.39
N PHE A 185 2.66 17.10 -9.19
CA PHE A 185 3.98 17.46 -8.69
C PHE A 185 4.03 18.91 -8.21
N GLU A 186 3.52 19.86 -8.99
CA GLU A 186 3.39 21.28 -8.64
C GLU A 186 2.60 21.43 -7.33
N ASN A 187 1.43 20.81 -7.22
CA ASN A 187 0.62 20.84 -6.00
C ASN A 187 1.40 20.30 -4.79
N ALA A 188 2.07 19.16 -4.94
CA ALA A 188 2.86 18.56 -3.85
C ALA A 188 4.02 19.47 -3.40
N VAL A 189 4.67 20.18 -4.34
CA VAL A 189 5.77 21.11 -4.05
C VAL A 189 5.27 22.34 -3.31
N MET A 190 4.15 22.92 -3.75
CA MET A 190 3.62 24.18 -3.20
C MET A 190 2.90 24.02 -1.87
N THR A 191 2.07 22.97 -1.74
CA THR A 191 1.19 22.80 -0.58
C THR A 191 1.81 21.93 0.51
N GLY A 192 2.67 20.98 0.14
CA GLY A 192 3.11 19.93 1.05
C GLY A 192 2.10 18.79 1.22
N ASP A 193 0.97 18.83 0.52
CA ASP A 193 -0.10 17.84 0.67
C ASP A 193 0.23 16.52 -0.01
N PRO A 194 -0.15 15.38 0.59
CA PRO A 194 0.05 14.06 -0.01
C PRO A 194 -0.81 13.91 -1.27
N GLN A 195 -0.21 13.38 -2.33
CA GLN A 195 -0.88 13.08 -3.60
C GLN A 195 -1.02 11.57 -3.79
N ILE A 196 -2.24 11.13 -4.10
CA ILE A 196 -2.58 9.72 -4.27
C ILE A 196 -3.07 9.48 -5.69
N PHE A 197 -2.41 8.57 -6.41
CA PHE A 197 -2.80 8.16 -7.74
C PHE A 197 -3.58 6.85 -7.68
N LEU A 198 -4.89 6.90 -7.94
CA LEU A 198 -5.74 5.71 -8.02
C LEU A 198 -5.97 5.36 -9.49
N SER A 199 -5.55 4.17 -9.91
CA SER A 199 -5.72 3.66 -11.27
C SER A 199 -6.35 2.28 -11.28
N ALA A 200 -6.83 1.83 -12.43
CA ALA A 200 -7.43 0.49 -12.57
C ALA A 200 -6.40 -0.63 -12.40
N SER A 201 -5.11 -0.36 -12.66
CA SER A 201 -4.02 -1.29 -12.39
C SER A 201 -2.78 -0.58 -11.81
N LYS A 202 -1.96 -1.32 -11.06
CA LYS A 202 -0.68 -0.82 -10.52
C LYS A 202 0.25 -0.31 -11.62
N ALA A 203 0.32 -1.03 -12.75
CA ALA A 203 1.15 -0.64 -13.88
C ALA A 203 0.76 0.75 -14.45
N GLN A 204 -0.53 1.10 -14.43
CA GLN A 204 -0.98 2.42 -14.87
C GLN A 204 -0.54 3.54 -13.91
N ALA A 205 -0.54 3.28 -12.60
CA ALA A 205 -0.07 4.26 -11.63
C ALA A 205 1.46 4.45 -11.69
N GLU A 206 2.22 3.39 -11.95
CA GLU A 206 3.68 3.45 -12.17
C GLU A 206 4.06 4.30 -13.41
N VAL A 207 3.15 4.47 -14.38
CA VAL A 207 3.36 5.41 -15.50
C VAL A 207 3.39 6.86 -15.01
N PHE A 208 2.50 7.25 -14.08
CA PHE A 208 2.54 8.58 -13.47
C PHE A 208 3.85 8.80 -12.72
N ARG A 209 4.31 7.79 -11.96
CA ARG A 209 5.60 7.84 -11.27
C ARG A 209 6.74 8.15 -12.22
N SER A 210 6.80 7.42 -13.35
CA SER A 210 7.85 7.59 -14.36
C SER A 210 7.83 9.00 -14.95
N TYR A 211 6.64 9.54 -15.25
CA TYR A 211 6.50 10.91 -15.73
C TYR A 211 6.96 11.94 -14.70
N ILE A 212 6.57 11.81 -13.43
CA ILE A 212 6.96 12.76 -12.38
C ILE A 212 8.48 12.77 -12.21
N VAL A 213 9.12 11.61 -12.14
CA VAL A 213 10.58 11.52 -12.00
C VAL A 213 11.27 12.17 -13.20
N ASN A 214 10.84 11.85 -14.42
CA ASN A 214 11.42 12.41 -15.63
C ASN A 214 11.22 13.93 -15.72
N ILE A 215 10.05 14.43 -15.36
CA ILE A 215 9.76 15.87 -15.41
C ILE A 215 10.57 16.63 -14.36
N ALA A 216 10.64 16.10 -13.14
CA ALA A 216 11.43 16.68 -12.07
C ALA A 216 12.92 16.75 -12.43
N GLU A 217 13.47 15.71 -13.05
CA GLU A 217 14.86 15.68 -13.49
C GLU A 217 15.11 16.62 -14.67
N GLN A 218 14.30 16.52 -15.74
CA GLN A 218 14.54 17.24 -16.99
C GLN A 218 14.30 18.75 -16.90
N TYR A 219 13.25 19.17 -16.20
CA TYR A 219 12.82 20.58 -16.20
C TYR A 219 13.18 21.32 -14.91
N PHE A 220 13.35 20.59 -13.81
CA PHE A 220 13.59 21.19 -12.49
C PHE A 220 14.93 20.79 -11.87
N GLY A 221 15.68 19.88 -12.52
CA GLY A 221 16.98 19.41 -12.05
C GLY A 221 16.91 18.62 -10.74
N VAL A 222 15.76 18.03 -10.41
CA VAL A 222 15.51 17.30 -9.16
C VAL A 222 15.45 15.80 -9.43
N GLU A 223 16.41 15.06 -8.89
CA GLU A 223 16.38 13.60 -8.91
C GLU A 223 15.45 13.08 -7.81
N LEU A 224 14.29 12.54 -8.20
CA LEU A 224 13.30 11.97 -7.29
C LEU A 224 13.48 10.46 -7.13
N THR A 225 13.62 10.00 -5.88
CA THR A 225 13.82 8.58 -5.55
C THR A 225 12.84 8.09 -4.46
N GLY A 226 12.64 6.77 -4.39
CA GLY A 226 11.81 6.09 -3.37
C GLY A 226 10.41 5.70 -3.83
N ASN A 227 9.78 4.70 -3.18
CA ASN A 227 8.38 4.31 -3.41
C ASN A 227 7.71 4.02 -2.05
N PRO A 228 6.87 4.91 -1.50
CA PRO A 228 6.42 6.19 -2.06
C PRO A 228 7.53 7.26 -2.16
N ILE A 229 7.37 8.24 -3.05
CA ILE A 229 8.31 9.37 -3.17
C ILE A 229 7.97 10.38 -2.07
N ARG A 230 8.96 10.76 -1.25
CA ARG A 230 8.82 11.76 -0.19
C ARG A 230 9.61 13.01 -0.55
N LEU A 231 8.95 14.17 -0.60
CA LEU A 231 9.59 15.46 -0.89
C LEU A 231 10.16 16.10 0.38
N SER A 232 11.08 17.07 0.23
CA SER A 232 11.73 17.74 1.37
C SER A 232 10.78 18.60 2.23
N ASN A 233 9.61 18.97 1.70
CA ASN A 233 8.54 19.67 2.42
C ASN A 233 7.58 18.74 3.20
N GLY A 234 7.75 17.41 3.08
CA GLY A 234 6.90 16.42 3.75
C GLY A 234 5.80 15.81 2.88
N ALA A 235 5.59 16.30 1.65
CA ALA A 235 4.61 15.71 0.73
C ALA A 235 4.99 14.27 0.34
N GLU A 236 3.98 13.41 0.24
CA GLU A 236 4.13 12.03 -0.21
C GLU A 236 3.40 11.82 -1.55
N LEU A 237 4.09 11.25 -2.54
CA LEU A 237 3.48 10.79 -3.79
C LEU A 237 3.32 9.27 -3.75
N ARG A 238 2.07 8.80 -3.80
CA ARG A 238 1.70 7.38 -3.72
C ARG A 238 1.05 6.92 -5.03
N PHE A 239 1.58 5.85 -5.61
CA PHE A 239 1.16 5.28 -6.89
C PHE A 239 0.61 3.86 -6.70
#